data_AF-A0A1T3C8A7-F1
#
_entry.id   AF-A0A1T3C8A7-F1
#
_cell.length_a   1.000
_cell.length_b   1.000
_cell.length_c   1.000
_cell.angle_alpha   90.00
_cell.angle_beta   90.00
_cell.angle_gamma   90.00
#
_symmetry.space_group_name_H-M   'P 1'
#
loop_
_entity.id
_entity.type
_entity.pdbx_description
1 polymer ?
#
loop_
_entity_poly.entity_id
_entity_poly.type
_entity_poly.pdbx_seq_one_letter_code
_entity_poly.pdbx_strand_id
1 'polypeptide(L)'
;MMPSSDPLAGLNVSISQGSTTPPTIVATVKNNNPHLVTIAAYQSPFDGLILETGNLSIVPGGAASDGNDSDNSSSTASSKPLSYPTIALKRAWPPPSDSLVTLGPGESRTAEIVIRHPVPVRQLGSSATVKLSGHWMSVWKRAKEEIGDADWDDVSNPDEFSGVYESNSLEILIA
;
A
#
# COMPACT_ATOMS: atom_id res chain seq x y z
N MET A 1 24.51 -16.84 17.99
CA MET A 1 23.71 -15.78 17.33
C MET A 1 22.63 -16.49 16.54
N MET A 2 21.36 -16.37 16.93
CA MET A 2 20.30 -16.73 16.00
C MET A 2 20.21 -15.61 14.95
N PRO A 3 20.05 -15.91 13.66
CA PRO A 3 19.74 -14.89 12.69
C PRO A 3 18.47 -14.18 13.16
N SER A 4 18.59 -12.87 13.29
CA SER A 4 17.47 -11.95 13.44
C SER A 4 16.39 -12.38 12.45
N SER A 5 15.27 -12.92 12.94
CA SER A 5 14.16 -13.32 12.08
C SER A 5 13.72 -12.11 11.28
N ASP A 6 13.56 -12.28 9.96
CA ASP A 6 13.11 -11.26 9.02
C ASP A 6 11.80 -10.62 9.55
N PRO A 7 11.80 -9.32 9.89
CA PRO A 7 10.65 -8.66 10.49
C PRO A 7 9.49 -8.52 9.50
N LEU A 8 9.73 -8.65 8.19
CA LEU A 8 8.70 -8.49 7.16
C LEU A 8 7.64 -9.59 7.27
N ALA A 9 8.04 -10.80 7.65
CA ALA A 9 7.11 -11.93 7.84
C ALA A 9 6.07 -11.66 8.95
N GLY A 10 6.40 -10.81 9.93
CA GLY A 10 5.48 -10.40 10.98
C GLY A 10 4.66 -9.15 10.66
N LEU A 11 4.96 -8.43 9.58
CA LEU A 11 4.18 -7.28 9.15
C LEU A 11 2.96 -7.73 8.34
N ASN A 12 1.77 -7.40 8.83
CA ASN A 12 0.52 -7.66 8.12
C ASN A 12 -0.09 -6.37 7.60
N VAL A 13 -0.38 -6.32 6.30
CA VAL A 13 -1.13 -5.23 5.67
C VAL A 13 -2.55 -5.71 5.43
N SER A 14 -3.53 -4.90 5.82
CA SER A 14 -4.94 -5.12 5.53
C SER A 14 -5.60 -3.81 5.11
N ILE A 15 -6.68 -3.92 4.34
CA ILE A 15 -7.47 -2.76 3.90
C ILE A 15 -8.94 -2.95 4.24
N SER A 16 -9.60 -1.85 4.58
CA SER A 16 -11.04 -1.77 4.83
C SER A 16 -11.61 -0.52 4.16
N GLN A 17 -12.92 -0.48 3.94
CA GLN A 17 -13.57 0.72 3.38
C GLN A 17 -13.82 1.75 4.48
N GLY A 18 -13.37 2.99 4.26
CA GLY A 18 -13.61 4.12 5.16
C GLY A 18 -14.82 4.95 4.75
N SER A 19 -14.87 5.39 3.49
CA SER A 19 -15.96 6.23 2.95
C SER A 19 -16.32 5.80 1.52
N THR A 20 -17.55 6.08 1.12
CA THR A 20 -18.04 5.93 -0.27
C THR A 20 -17.94 7.23 -1.07
N THR A 21 -17.85 8.39 -0.39
CA THR A 21 -17.81 9.72 -1.03
C THR A 21 -16.93 10.70 -0.22
N PRO A 22 -15.75 11.09 -0.72
CA PRO A 22 -15.03 10.40 -1.80
C PRO A 22 -14.70 8.95 -1.40
N PRO A 23 -14.63 8.01 -2.36
CA PRO A 23 -14.29 6.62 -2.07
C PRO A 23 -12.93 6.55 -1.38
N THR A 24 -12.88 5.97 -0.19
CA THR A 24 -11.69 5.98 0.67
C THR A 24 -11.48 4.59 1.26
N ILE A 25 -10.24 4.10 1.20
CA ILE A 25 -9.82 2.89 1.90
C ILE A 25 -8.92 3.26 3.08
N VAL A 26 -8.98 2.46 4.13
CA VAL A 26 -8.11 2.56 5.29
C VAL A 26 -7.16 1.38 5.25
N ALA A 27 -5.89 1.64 4.96
CA ALA A 27 -4.83 0.66 5.09
C ALA A 27 -4.42 0.56 6.56
N THR A 28 -4.28 -0.66 7.06
CA THR A 28 -3.80 -0.95 8.42
C THR A 28 -2.55 -1.81 8.31
N VAL A 29 -1.46 -1.35 8.89
CA VAL A 29 -0.24 -2.14 9.06
C VAL A 29 -0.15 -2.56 10.52
N LYS A 30 -0.14 -3.87 10.75
CA LYS A 30 0.01 -4.47 12.08
C LYS A 30 1.35 -5.14 12.21
N ASN A 31 2.04 -4.86 13.31
CA ASN A 31 3.26 -5.57 13.68
C ASN A 31 2.92 -6.80 14.53
N ASN A 32 2.99 -7.99 13.94
CA ASN A 32 2.85 -9.26 14.67
C ASN A 32 4.19 -9.85 15.12
N ASN A 33 5.30 -9.12 14.94
CA ASN A 33 6.60 -9.54 15.48
C ASN A 33 6.61 -9.39 17.01
N PRO A 34 7.46 -10.17 17.72
CA PRO A 34 7.65 -10.02 19.17
C PRO A 34 8.50 -8.80 19.55
N HIS A 35 9.00 -8.04 18.58
CA HIS A 35 9.82 -6.83 18.76
C HIS A 35 9.21 -5.66 18.01
N LEU A 36 9.67 -4.44 18.34
CA LEU A 36 9.32 -3.25 17.57
C LEU A 36 9.87 -3.34 16.14
N VAL A 37 9.28 -2.53 15.27
CA VAL A 37 9.76 -2.30 13.90
C VAL A 37 9.58 -0.83 13.54
N THR A 38 10.49 -0.27 12.77
CA THR A 38 10.36 1.09 12.21
C THR A 38 10.32 1.02 10.69
N ILE A 39 9.32 1.63 10.09
CA ILE A 39 9.03 1.56 8.66
C ILE A 39 9.33 2.91 8.02
N ALA A 40 10.10 2.90 6.94
CA ALA A 40 10.22 4.07 6.07
C ALA A 40 8.91 4.31 5.32
N ALA A 41 8.38 5.53 5.33
CA ALA A 41 7.11 5.82 4.68
C ALA A 41 7.14 5.56 3.15
N TYR A 42 8.25 5.81 2.48
CA TYR A 42 8.33 5.70 1.03
C TYR A 42 8.08 4.27 0.56
N GLN A 43 7.20 4.11 -0.45
CA GLN A 43 6.73 2.83 -0.99
C GLN A 43 5.97 1.91 -0.02
N SER A 44 5.77 2.35 1.22
CA SER A 44 4.92 1.67 2.21
C SER A 44 3.45 2.08 2.08
N PRO A 45 2.51 1.42 2.78
CA PRO A 45 1.13 1.90 2.93
C PRO A 45 0.98 3.31 3.52
N PHE A 46 2.04 3.86 4.12
CA PHE A 46 2.09 5.22 4.65
C PHE A 46 2.61 6.26 3.63
N ASP A 47 2.94 5.84 2.40
CA ASP A 47 3.34 6.79 1.36
C ASP A 47 2.13 7.62 0.90
N GLY A 48 2.21 8.94 1.04
CA GLY A 48 1.15 9.85 0.60
C GLY A 48 0.91 9.84 -0.92
N LEU A 49 1.84 9.24 -1.70
CA LEU A 49 1.78 9.15 -3.16
C LEU A 49 1.48 7.73 -3.67
N ILE A 50 0.89 6.87 -2.83
CA ILE A 50 0.67 5.44 -3.12
C ILE A 50 -0.21 5.17 -4.35
N LEU A 51 -1.11 6.10 -4.69
CA LEU A 51 -1.88 6.01 -5.92
C LEU A 51 -1.01 6.39 -7.10
N GLU A 52 -0.30 7.51 -7.01
CA GLU A 52 0.56 8.04 -8.05
C GLU A 52 1.71 7.06 -8.41
N THR A 53 2.15 6.21 -7.47
CA THR A 53 3.14 5.15 -7.70
C THR A 53 2.54 3.81 -8.16
N GLY A 54 1.21 3.70 -8.28
CA GLY A 54 0.54 2.53 -8.86
C GLY A 54 0.41 1.33 -7.91
N ASN A 55 0.46 1.55 -6.60
CA ASN A 55 0.42 0.45 -5.61
C ASN A 55 -1.00 -0.06 -5.31
N LEU A 56 -2.03 0.62 -5.80
CA LEU A 56 -3.42 0.20 -5.65
C LEU A 56 -3.94 -0.40 -6.97
N SER A 57 -4.18 -1.71 -6.97
CA SER A 57 -4.93 -2.39 -8.03
C SER A 57 -6.42 -2.15 -7.83
N ILE A 58 -7.13 -1.79 -8.89
CA ILE A 58 -8.55 -1.48 -8.86
C ILE A 58 -9.24 -2.18 -10.02
N VAL A 59 -10.21 -3.03 -9.75
CA VAL A 59 -11.01 -3.75 -10.73
C VAL A 59 -12.45 -3.23 -10.64
N PRO A 60 -12.97 -2.53 -11.67
CA PRO A 60 -14.36 -2.06 -11.67
C PRO A 60 -15.36 -3.22 -11.53
N GLY A 61 -16.37 -3.06 -10.67
CA GLY A 61 -17.42 -4.05 -10.42
C GLY A 61 -18.66 -3.87 -11.29
N GLY A 62 -18.85 -2.68 -11.88
CA GLY A 62 -19.89 -2.46 -12.89
C GLY A 62 -19.43 -2.93 -14.26
N ALA A 63 -20.36 -3.43 -15.09
CA ALA A 63 -20.12 -3.54 -16.53
C ALA A 63 -19.59 -2.18 -17.00
N ALA A 64 -18.29 -2.11 -17.32
CA ALA A 64 -17.77 -0.97 -18.01
C ALA A 64 -18.61 -0.86 -19.28
N SER A 65 -19.49 0.13 -19.34
CA SER A 65 -20.17 0.48 -20.57
C SER A 65 -19.11 1.13 -21.44
N ASP A 66 -18.23 0.31 -22.00
CA ASP A 66 -17.60 0.64 -23.26
C ASP A 66 -18.77 0.85 -24.21
N GLY A 67 -19.00 2.10 -24.57
CA GLY A 67 -20.07 2.50 -25.49
C GLY A 67 -19.78 2.01 -26.89
N ASN A 68 -19.64 0.70 -27.09
CA ASN A 68 -19.77 -0.04 -28.34
C ASN A 68 -19.44 -1.52 -28.05
N ASP A 69 -20.45 -2.35 -27.77
CA ASP A 69 -20.50 -3.70 -28.36
C ASP A 69 -21.84 -4.36 -28.02
N SER A 70 -22.67 -4.43 -29.05
CA SER A 70 -23.85 -5.28 -29.10
C SER A 70 -23.41 -6.71 -29.40
N ASP A 71 -22.96 -7.45 -28.40
CA ASP A 71 -22.86 -8.90 -28.54
C ASP A 71 -23.35 -9.61 -27.29
N ASN A 72 -24.46 -10.34 -27.46
CA ASN A 72 -25.13 -11.09 -26.42
C ASN A 72 -24.39 -12.41 -26.21
N SER A 73 -23.31 -12.37 -25.45
CA SER A 73 -22.64 -13.57 -24.97
C SER A 73 -22.43 -13.49 -23.46
N SER A 74 -23.21 -14.30 -22.76
CA SER A 74 -22.99 -14.75 -21.38
C SER A 74 -21.48 -14.91 -21.11
N SER A 75 -20.88 -13.93 -20.45
CA SER A 75 -19.48 -13.99 -20.05
C SER A 75 -19.34 -13.54 -18.60
N THR A 76 -18.80 -14.45 -17.79
CA THR A 76 -18.13 -14.15 -16.53
C THR A 76 -16.97 -13.22 -16.86
N ALA A 77 -17.26 -11.92 -17.01
CA ALA A 77 -16.27 -10.92 -17.34
C ALA A 77 -15.30 -10.83 -16.16
N SER A 78 -14.13 -11.47 -16.30
CA SER A 78 -12.99 -11.16 -15.45
C SER A 78 -12.58 -9.73 -15.78
N SER A 79 -13.19 -8.76 -15.11
CA SER A 79 -12.88 -7.34 -15.30
C SER A 79 -11.38 -7.14 -15.08
N LYS A 80 -10.69 -6.65 -16.11
CA LYS A 80 -9.27 -6.32 -16.05
C LYS A 80 -9.05 -5.18 -15.03
N PRO A 81 -7.92 -5.15 -14.30
CA PRO A 81 -7.57 -3.98 -13.51
C PRO A 81 -7.58 -2.70 -14.36
N LEU A 82 -8.23 -1.67 -13.83
CA LEU A 82 -8.27 -0.34 -14.38
C LEU A 82 -6.84 0.22 -14.47
N SER A 83 -6.43 0.60 -15.67
CA SER A 83 -5.19 1.34 -15.88
C SER A 83 -5.42 2.81 -15.57
N TYR A 84 -4.52 3.42 -14.79
CA TYR A 84 -4.51 4.86 -14.54
C TYR A 84 -3.08 5.38 -14.59
N PRO A 85 -2.87 6.68 -14.88
CA PRO A 85 -1.52 7.25 -14.98
C PRO A 85 -0.75 7.11 -13.67
N THR A 86 0.48 6.60 -13.76
CA THR A 86 1.43 6.53 -12.66
C THR A 86 2.67 7.36 -12.99
N ILE A 87 3.42 7.75 -11.97
CA ILE A 87 4.67 8.51 -12.11
C ILE A 87 5.83 7.76 -11.48
N ALA A 88 7.00 7.90 -12.09
CA ALA A 88 8.26 7.51 -11.46
C ALA A 88 8.76 8.69 -10.62
N LEU A 89 8.97 8.47 -9.33
CA LEU A 89 9.40 9.51 -8.40
C LEU A 89 10.92 9.49 -8.21
N LYS A 90 11.53 10.67 -8.27
CA LYS A 90 12.88 10.90 -7.76
C LYS A 90 12.76 11.72 -6.47
N ARG A 91 12.98 11.09 -5.33
CA ARG A 91 12.87 11.71 -4.00
C ARG A 91 14.27 11.83 -3.39
N ALA A 92 14.45 12.82 -2.50
CA ALA A 92 15.63 12.85 -1.64
C ALA A 92 15.64 11.59 -0.75
N TRP A 93 16.82 10.99 -0.62
CA TRP A 93 17.07 9.84 0.24
C TRP A 93 18.09 10.24 1.31
N PRO A 94 17.88 9.87 2.58
CA PRO A 94 16.74 9.10 3.12
C PRO A 94 15.44 9.90 3.24
N PRO A 95 14.29 9.25 3.55
CA PRO A 95 13.08 9.95 3.93
C PRO A 95 13.30 10.80 5.19
N PRO A 96 12.55 11.90 5.38
CA PRO A 96 12.57 12.65 6.63
C PRO A 96 12.29 11.77 7.85
N SER A 97 12.98 12.00 8.97
CA SER A 97 12.87 11.18 10.18
C SER A 97 11.48 11.19 10.81
N ASP A 98 10.72 12.26 10.64
CA ASP A 98 9.32 12.39 11.07
C ASP A 98 8.35 11.55 10.22
N SER A 99 8.76 11.14 9.02
CA SER A 99 8.00 10.21 8.17
C SER A 99 8.20 8.74 8.55
N LEU A 100 9.10 8.43 9.48
CA LEU A 100 9.30 7.07 9.97
C LEU A 100 8.16 6.65 10.91
N VAL A 101 7.64 5.45 10.69
CA VAL A 101 6.55 4.88 11.48
C VAL A 101 7.07 3.73 12.32
N THR A 102 7.20 3.94 13.63
CA THR A 102 7.54 2.88 14.59
C THR A 102 6.29 2.20 15.12
N LEU A 103 6.29 0.87 15.13
CA LEU A 103 5.26 0.01 15.67
C LEU A 103 5.85 -0.91 16.73
N GLY A 104 5.33 -0.86 17.96
CA GLY A 104 5.62 -1.86 18.99
C GLY A 104 5.05 -3.24 18.66
N PRO A 105 5.39 -4.28 19.45
CA PRO A 105 4.80 -5.61 19.31
C PRO A 105 3.27 -5.55 19.43
N GLY A 106 2.55 -6.08 18.44
CA GLY A 106 1.09 -6.07 18.39
C GLY A 106 0.46 -4.73 18.00
N GLU A 107 1.25 -3.65 17.88
CA GLU A 107 0.75 -2.32 17.51
C GLU A 107 0.26 -2.30 16.05
N SER A 108 -0.72 -1.47 15.77
CA SER A 108 -1.20 -1.18 14.42
C SER A 108 -1.26 0.32 14.17
N ARG A 109 -0.93 0.73 12.95
CA ARG A 109 -1.14 2.10 12.45
C ARG A 109 -1.95 2.05 11.18
N THR A 110 -2.71 3.12 10.96
CA THR A 110 -3.57 3.26 9.79
C THR A 110 -3.11 4.40 8.88
N ALA A 111 -3.43 4.28 7.60
CA ALA A 111 -3.32 5.34 6.61
C ALA A 111 -4.60 5.38 5.78
N GLU A 112 -5.17 6.58 5.63
CA GLU A 112 -6.31 6.79 4.75
C GLU A 112 -5.83 7.05 3.33
N ILE A 113 -6.40 6.31 2.38
CA ILE A 113 -6.12 6.45 0.96
C ILE A 113 -7.43 6.82 0.28
N VAL A 114 -7.60 8.12 0.05
CA VAL A 114 -8.72 8.65 -0.74
C VAL A 114 -8.48 8.31 -2.20
N ILE A 115 -9.35 7.50 -2.81
CA ILE A 115 -9.30 7.15 -4.24
C ILE A 115 -9.71 8.39 -5.03
N ARG A 116 -8.72 9.04 -5.63
CA ARG A 116 -8.82 10.31 -6.35
C ARG A 116 -7.94 10.27 -7.60
N HIS A 117 -7.86 11.39 -8.32
CA HIS A 117 -6.85 11.59 -9.36
C HIS A 117 -5.45 11.16 -8.87
N PRO A 118 -4.72 10.29 -9.60
CA PRO A 118 -4.88 9.99 -11.03
C PRO A 118 -5.90 8.91 -11.38
N VAL A 119 -6.53 8.24 -10.41
CA VAL A 119 -7.56 7.23 -10.66
C VAL A 119 -8.79 7.87 -11.32
N PRO A 120 -9.26 7.38 -12.48
CA PRO A 120 -10.47 7.88 -13.11
C PRO A 120 -11.71 7.30 -12.41
N VAL A 121 -12.05 7.83 -11.24
CA VAL A 121 -13.14 7.34 -10.35
C VAL A 121 -14.46 7.13 -11.10
N ARG A 122 -14.77 7.95 -12.12
CA ARG A 122 -15.98 7.81 -12.95
C ARG A 122 -16.08 6.48 -13.71
N GLN A 123 -14.95 5.83 -14.00
CA GLN A 123 -14.90 4.55 -14.71
C GLN A 123 -15.11 3.34 -13.78
N LEU A 124 -15.17 3.56 -12.47
CA LEU A 124 -15.35 2.48 -11.50
C LEU A 124 -16.81 2.00 -11.41
N GLY A 125 -17.78 2.81 -11.82
CA GLY A 125 -19.20 2.51 -11.64
C GLY A 125 -19.62 2.62 -10.17
N SER A 126 -20.49 1.72 -9.71
CA SER A 126 -21.05 1.72 -8.34
C SER A 126 -20.24 0.90 -7.33
N SER A 127 -19.30 0.08 -7.79
CA SER A 127 -18.41 -0.70 -6.93
C SER A 127 -17.09 -1.02 -7.62
N ALA A 128 -16.07 -1.34 -6.84
CA ALA A 128 -14.81 -1.86 -7.36
C ALA A 128 -14.18 -2.85 -6.37
N THR A 129 -13.44 -3.84 -6.88
CA THR A 129 -12.55 -4.65 -6.05
C THR A 129 -11.17 -4.02 -6.06
N VAL A 130 -10.61 -3.76 -4.89
CA VAL A 130 -9.28 -3.17 -4.72
C VAL A 130 -8.34 -4.10 -3.97
N LYS A 131 -7.05 -4.00 -4.27
CA LYS A 131 -5.97 -4.68 -3.54
C LYS A 131 -4.75 -3.77 -3.50
N LEU A 132 -4.18 -3.60 -2.31
CA LEU A 132 -2.96 -2.82 -2.10
C LEU A 132 -1.76 -3.76 -2.13
N SER A 133 -0.73 -3.40 -2.89
CA SER A 133 0.52 -4.18 -2.97
C SER A 133 1.71 -3.30 -3.30
N GLY A 134 2.87 -3.65 -2.80
CA GLY A 134 4.08 -2.87 -3.05
C GLY A 134 5.32 -3.52 -2.50
N HIS A 135 6.34 -2.68 -2.31
CA HIS A 135 7.63 -3.07 -1.78
C HIS A 135 7.98 -2.15 -0.63
N TRP A 136 8.20 -2.70 0.56
CA TRP A 136 8.82 -1.96 1.64
C TRP A 136 10.20 -1.54 1.19
N MET A 137 10.43 -0.23 1.08
CA MET A 137 11.76 0.27 0.76
C MET A 137 12.74 -0.08 1.88
N SER A 138 12.32 0.13 3.14
CA SER A 138 13.17 -0.06 4.30
C SER A 138 12.33 -0.28 5.57
N VAL A 139 12.66 -1.34 6.30
CA VAL A 139 12.08 -1.73 7.59
C VAL A 139 13.21 -2.07 8.54
N TRP A 140 13.19 -1.47 9.72
CA TRP A 140 14.24 -1.57 10.72
C TRP A 140 13.76 -2.29 11.97
N LYS A 141 14.64 -3.07 12.60
CA LYS A 141 14.40 -3.67 13.93
C LYS A 141 14.87 -2.79 15.09
N ARG A 142 14.85 -1.47 14.88
CA ARG A 142 15.32 -0.44 15.81
C ARG A 142 14.30 0.67 15.93
N ALA A 143 14.36 1.43 17.03
CA ALA A 143 13.52 2.61 17.20
C ALA A 143 13.96 3.69 16.21
N LYS A 144 13.04 4.57 15.79
CA LYS A 144 13.38 5.62 14.81
C LYS A 144 14.48 6.57 15.32
N GLU A 145 14.58 6.75 16.64
CA GLU A 145 15.59 7.57 17.29
C GLU A 145 17.01 6.96 17.21
N GLU A 146 17.11 5.67 16.91
CA GLU A 146 18.36 4.91 16.78
C GLU A 146 18.83 4.77 15.32
N ILE A 147 18.06 5.32 14.36
CA ILE A 147 18.39 5.32 12.94
C ILE A 147 18.96 6.70 12.59
N GLY A 148 20.28 6.77 12.46
CA GLY A 148 21.00 7.97 12.06
C GLY A 148 21.28 8.00 10.56
N ASP A 149 21.80 9.13 10.07
CA ASP A 149 22.12 9.34 8.66
C ASP A 149 23.07 8.25 8.11
N ALA A 150 24.08 7.85 8.89
CA ALA A 150 25.05 6.84 8.49
C ALA A 150 24.45 5.44 8.32
N ASP A 151 23.31 5.14 8.95
CA ASP A 151 22.65 3.84 8.82
C ASP A 151 22.06 3.66 7.42
N TRP A 152 21.58 4.74 6.80
CA TRP A 152 20.95 4.73 5.47
C TRP A 152 21.92 4.53 4.31
N ASP A 153 23.21 4.81 4.54
CA ASP A 153 24.28 4.65 3.57
C ASP A 153 24.91 3.24 3.63
N ASP A 154 24.68 2.50 4.72
CA ASP A 154 25.21 1.16 4.91
C ASP A 154 24.30 0.10 4.30
N VAL A 155 24.52 -0.21 3.02
CA VAL A 155 23.82 -1.28 2.30
C VAL A 155 24.05 -2.68 2.88
N SER A 156 24.98 -2.84 3.83
CA SER A 156 25.24 -4.09 4.53
C SER A 156 24.62 -4.14 5.92
N ASN A 157 23.82 -3.13 6.28
CA ASN A 157 23.21 -3.03 7.60
C ASN A 157 22.30 -4.25 7.86
N PRO A 158 22.65 -5.12 8.82
CA PRO A 158 21.92 -6.36 9.07
C PRO A 158 20.53 -6.13 9.70
N ASP A 159 20.24 -4.89 10.12
CA ASP A 159 18.98 -4.50 10.73
C ASP A 159 18.03 -3.77 9.76
N GLU A 160 18.44 -3.57 8.50
CA GLU A 160 17.59 -3.03 7.42
C GLU A 160 17.03 -4.14 6.54
N PHE A 161 15.72 -4.15 6.33
CA PHE A 161 15.01 -5.14 5.55
C PHE A 161 14.18 -4.47 4.46
N SER A 162 14.10 -5.12 3.31
CA SER A 162 13.27 -4.69 2.19
C SER A 162 12.58 -5.90 1.56
N GLY A 163 11.39 -5.71 1.01
CA GLY A 163 10.63 -6.83 0.45
C GLY A 163 9.19 -6.47 0.14
N VAL A 164 8.43 -7.43 -0.40
CA VAL A 164 7.07 -7.19 -0.87
C VAL A 164 6.03 -7.21 0.25
N TYR A 165 4.92 -6.50 0.03
CA TYR A 165 3.69 -6.66 0.81
C TYR A 165 2.47 -6.73 -0.08
N GLU A 166 1.43 -7.36 0.45
CA GLU A 166 0.10 -7.40 -0.14
C GLU A 166 -0.96 -7.30 0.96
N SER A 167 -2.07 -6.64 0.65
CA SER A 167 -3.28 -6.65 1.47
C SER A 167 -4.23 -7.78 1.07
N ASN A 168 -5.30 -7.96 1.85
CA ASN A 168 -6.51 -8.62 1.36
C ASN A 168 -7.08 -7.90 0.12
N SER A 169 -7.84 -8.64 -0.69
CA SER A 169 -8.77 -8.04 -1.66
C SER A 169 -9.99 -7.50 -0.92
N LEU A 170 -10.51 -6.36 -1.37
CA LEU A 170 -11.65 -5.68 -0.75
C LEU A 170 -12.59 -5.17 -1.85
N GLU A 171 -13.86 -5.57 -1.79
CA GLU A 171 -14.91 -4.89 -2.55
C GLU A 171 -15.30 -3.60 -1.83
N ILE A 172 -15.35 -2.49 -2.57
CA ILE A 172 -15.76 -1.17 -2.08
C ILE A 172 -16.96 -0.66 -2.87
N LEU A 173 -17.82 0.08 -2.20
CA LEU A 173 -18.93 0.81 -2.82
C LEU A 173 -18.53 2.23 -3.18
N ILE A 174 -19.11 2.74 -4.27
CA ILE A 174 -18.88 4.10 -4.78
C ILE A 174 -20.25 4.74 -4.96
N ALA A 175 -20.45 5.88 -4.29
CA ALA A 175 -21.71 6.62 -4.26
C ALA A 175 -21.66 7.89 -5.10
#